data_AF-A0A6N9EJW7-F1
#
_entry.id   AF-A0A6N9EJW7-F1
#
_cell.length_a   1.000
_cell.length_b   1.000
_cell.length_c   1.000
_cell.angle_alpha   90.00
_cell.angle_beta   90.00
_cell.angle_gamma   90.00
#
_symmetry.space_group_name_H-M   'P 1'
#
loop_
_entity.id
_entity.type
_entity.pdbx_description
1 polymer ?
#
loop_
_entity_poly.entity_id
_entity_poly.type
_entity_poly.pdbx_seq_one_letter_code
_entity_poly.pdbx_strand_id
1 'polypeptide(L)'
;MHPLDEILNTWRQEAAQAAFSRSRDMGTAFEDLCIAFLRHDPVQAAQFGAVERYGEWARQRGVPADDAGIDLVAELRDEPGAYAAIQCKFRETRGSIAKGEMDSFLAASGRPEFRRRIWMDTTGRAWSAKAEATLRQQEKPVQRIGLHDLKASPVRWAEFVQSGGISGREPPRTPRPHQQAAIDSTLAHLKAPGSRGKLLMACG
;
A
#
# COMPACT_ATOMS: atom_id res chain seq x y z
N MET A 1 10.16 -11.28 15.74
CA MET A 1 8.94 -11.40 14.91
C MET A 1 8.54 -9.98 14.52
N HIS A 2 8.12 -9.73 13.27
CA HIS A 2 7.74 -8.38 12.86
C HIS A 2 6.38 -8.01 13.51
N PRO A 3 6.13 -6.76 13.97
CA PRO A 3 4.87 -6.39 14.63
C PRO A 3 3.62 -6.72 13.80
N LEU A 4 3.69 -6.51 12.48
CA LEU A 4 2.60 -6.90 11.57
C LEU A 4 2.31 -8.41 11.55
N ASP A 5 3.31 -9.28 11.73
CA ASP A 5 3.05 -10.72 11.74
C ASP A 5 2.18 -11.12 12.92
N GLU A 6 2.43 -10.52 14.08
CA GLU A 6 1.68 -10.80 15.31
C GLU A 6 0.22 -10.40 15.15
N ILE A 7 -0.06 -9.15 14.80
CA ILE A 7 -1.44 -8.66 14.67
C ILE A 7 -2.21 -9.36 13.53
N LEU A 8 -1.58 -9.60 12.38
CA LEU A 8 -2.25 -10.27 11.26
C LEU A 8 -2.54 -11.74 11.57
N ASN A 9 -1.68 -12.41 12.35
CA ASN A 9 -1.95 -13.79 12.78
C ASN A 9 -3.09 -13.85 13.80
N THR A 10 -3.14 -12.91 14.75
CA THR A 10 -4.26 -12.77 15.69
C THR A 10 -5.57 -12.57 14.93
N TRP A 11 -5.62 -11.60 14.02
CA TRP A 11 -6.82 -11.33 13.20
C TRP A 11 -7.24 -12.53 12.35
N ARG A 12 -6.29 -13.30 11.80
CA ARG A 12 -6.60 -14.53 11.04
C ARG A 12 -7.19 -15.62 11.94
N GLN A 13 -6.61 -15.83 13.12
CA GLN A 13 -7.12 -16.82 14.08
C GLN A 13 -8.53 -16.46 14.54
N GLU A 14 -8.78 -15.19 14.83
CA GLU A 14 -10.09 -14.69 15.21
C GLU A 14 -11.11 -14.80 14.07
N ALA A 15 -10.72 -14.43 12.84
CA ALA A 15 -11.58 -14.54 11.67
C ALA A 15 -11.96 -16.00 11.34
N ALA A 16 -11.06 -16.95 11.56
CA ALA A 16 -11.33 -18.38 11.34
C ALA A 16 -12.31 -18.97 12.35
N GLN A 17 -12.40 -18.40 13.56
CA GLN A 17 -13.23 -18.90 14.65
C GLN A 17 -14.57 -18.16 14.80
N ALA A 18 -14.75 -17.02 14.14
CA ALA A 18 -15.85 -16.11 14.40
C ALA A 18 -16.92 -16.06 13.29
N ALA A 19 -18.11 -15.59 13.67
CA ALA A 19 -19.23 -15.32 12.76
C ALA A 19 -18.94 -14.15 11.80
N PHE A 20 -19.72 -14.06 10.72
CA PHE A 20 -19.58 -13.09 9.60
C PHE A 20 -19.37 -11.62 10.01
N SER A 21 -19.90 -11.15 11.15
CA SER A 21 -19.69 -9.78 11.64
C SER A 21 -18.22 -9.50 11.97
N ARG A 22 -17.53 -10.40 12.70
CA ARG A 22 -16.12 -10.17 13.07
C ARG A 22 -15.18 -10.19 11.87
N SER A 23 -15.51 -10.96 10.83
CA SER A 23 -14.75 -10.93 9.57
C SER A 23 -14.84 -9.56 8.89
N ARG A 24 -16.01 -8.89 8.96
CA ARG A 24 -16.15 -7.50 8.52
C ARG A 24 -15.35 -6.54 9.40
N ASP A 25 -15.38 -6.72 10.72
CA ASP A 25 -14.58 -5.90 11.65
C ASP A 25 -13.07 -6.01 11.35
N MET A 26 -12.58 -7.20 11.01
CA MET A 26 -11.18 -7.41 10.59
C MET A 26 -10.88 -6.82 9.21
N GLY A 27 -11.84 -6.85 8.29
CA GLY A 27 -11.73 -6.17 7.00
C GLY A 27 -11.54 -4.67 7.19
N THR A 28 -12.37 -4.04 8.02
CA THR A 28 -12.25 -2.62 8.38
C THR A 28 -10.93 -2.31 9.09
N ALA A 29 -10.47 -3.17 10.00
CA ALA A 29 -9.16 -2.99 10.65
C ALA A 29 -8.00 -3.05 9.63
N PHE A 30 -8.11 -3.88 8.59
CA PHE A 30 -7.12 -3.93 7.53
C PHE A 30 -7.18 -2.70 6.60
N GLU A 31 -8.37 -2.14 6.34
CA GLU A 31 -8.50 -0.85 5.68
C GLU A 31 -7.78 0.26 6.47
N ASP A 32 -7.94 0.32 7.79
CA ASP A 32 -7.25 1.30 8.64
C ASP A 32 -5.73 1.14 8.56
N LEU A 33 -5.23 -0.10 8.55
CA LEU A 33 -3.81 -0.39 8.36
C LEU A 33 -3.31 0.12 7.00
N CYS A 34 -4.11 -0.07 5.94
CA CYS A 34 -3.80 0.40 4.59
C CYS A 34 -3.82 1.93 4.49
N ILE A 35 -4.78 2.59 5.14
CA ILE A 35 -4.80 4.06 5.26
C ILE A 35 -3.52 4.55 5.95
N ALA A 36 -3.13 3.91 7.05
CA ALA A 36 -1.92 4.27 7.79
C ALA A 36 -0.67 4.08 6.92
N PHE A 37 -0.57 2.99 6.16
CA PHE A 37 0.49 2.79 5.18
C PHE A 37 0.54 3.93 4.16
N LEU A 38 -0.57 4.21 3.47
CA LEU A 38 -0.64 5.18 2.38
C LEU A 38 -0.32 6.61 2.85
N ARG A 39 -0.62 6.94 4.11
CA ARG A 39 -0.37 8.25 4.71
C ARG A 39 1.05 8.42 5.27
N HIS A 40 1.67 7.36 5.78
CA HIS A 40 2.92 7.47 6.53
C HIS A 40 4.15 6.86 5.84
N ASP A 41 3.96 5.96 4.89
CA ASP A 41 5.06 5.48 4.06
C ASP A 41 5.62 6.63 3.19
N PRO A 42 6.95 6.85 3.17
CA PRO A 42 7.55 7.98 2.43
C PRO A 42 7.20 8.01 0.95
N VAL A 43 7.16 6.84 0.30
CA VAL A 43 6.92 6.73 -1.14
C VAL A 43 5.45 6.96 -1.44
N GLN A 44 4.56 6.43 -0.60
CA GLN A 44 3.12 6.63 -0.77
C GLN A 44 2.69 8.06 -0.41
N ALA A 45 3.16 8.60 0.71
CA ALA A 45 2.83 9.95 1.18
C ALA A 45 3.30 11.05 0.21
N ALA A 46 4.37 10.80 -0.54
CA ALA A 46 4.85 11.69 -1.60
C ALA A 46 3.94 11.66 -2.85
N GLN A 47 3.19 10.58 -3.07
CA GLN A 47 2.31 10.42 -4.23
C GLN A 47 0.86 10.76 -3.92
N PHE A 48 0.41 10.56 -2.67
CA PHE A 48 -0.99 10.68 -2.30
C PHE A 48 -1.27 11.81 -1.31
N GLY A 49 -2.34 12.54 -1.58
CA GLY A 49 -2.92 13.58 -0.75
C GLY A 49 -3.84 13.00 0.31
N ALA A 50 -5.11 13.39 0.27
CA ALA A 50 -6.13 12.80 1.12
C ALA A 50 -6.32 11.30 0.79
N VAL A 51 -6.42 10.48 1.83
CA VAL A 51 -6.76 9.05 1.73
C VAL A 51 -8.00 8.84 2.59
N GLU A 52 -9.10 8.41 1.97
CA GLU A 52 -10.42 8.31 2.60
C GLU A 52 -11.08 6.98 2.23
N ARG A 53 -12.08 6.55 3.01
CA ARG A 53 -12.91 5.41 2.62
C ARG A 53 -13.76 5.78 1.41
N TYR A 54 -13.99 4.83 0.50
CA TYR A 54 -14.79 5.08 -0.71
C TYR A 54 -16.18 5.64 -0.37
N GLY A 55 -16.87 5.08 0.63
CA GLY A 55 -18.19 5.55 1.02
C GLY A 55 -18.22 7.01 1.50
N GLU A 56 -17.16 7.47 2.17
CA GLU A 56 -17.04 8.87 2.59
C GLU A 56 -16.78 9.78 1.38
N TRP A 57 -15.82 9.40 0.54
CA TRP A 57 -15.47 10.10 -0.70
C TRP A 57 -16.68 10.21 -1.64
N ALA A 58 -17.46 9.13 -1.76
CA ALA A 58 -18.63 9.02 -2.62
C ALA A 58 -19.76 9.95 -2.14
N ARG A 59 -20.05 9.92 -0.84
CA ARG A 59 -21.06 10.79 -0.21
C ARG A 59 -20.75 12.27 -0.39
N GLN A 60 -19.48 12.67 -0.27
CA GLN A 60 -19.06 14.06 -0.50
C GLN A 60 -19.31 14.53 -1.95
N ARG A 61 -19.34 13.59 -2.91
CA ARG A 61 -19.49 13.86 -4.36
C ARG A 61 -20.88 13.54 -4.89
N GLY A 62 -21.80 13.10 -4.03
CA GLY A 62 -23.15 12.69 -4.44
C GLY A 62 -23.21 11.47 -5.36
N VAL A 63 -22.19 10.61 -5.33
CA VAL A 63 -22.15 9.36 -6.11
C VAL A 63 -22.51 8.17 -5.22
N PRO A 64 -23.03 7.05 -5.78
CA PRO A 64 -23.38 5.87 -5.00
C PRO A 64 -22.19 5.32 -4.21
N ALA A 65 -22.41 5.10 -2.91
CA ALA A 65 -21.43 4.53 -1.99
C ALA A 65 -21.40 2.99 -2.00
N ASP A 66 -22.37 2.36 -2.65
CA ASP A 66 -22.67 0.95 -2.50
C ASP A 66 -21.94 0.10 -3.55
N ASP A 67 -21.38 -1.03 -3.10
CA ASP A 67 -20.99 -2.20 -3.91
C ASP A 67 -20.07 -1.92 -5.12
N ALA A 68 -19.16 -0.95 -4.99
CA ALA A 68 -18.20 -0.61 -6.04
C ALA A 68 -16.96 -1.52 -6.07
N GLY A 69 -16.72 -2.37 -5.07
CA GLY A 69 -15.43 -3.08 -4.96
C GLY A 69 -14.23 -2.13 -4.87
N ILE A 70 -14.42 -0.91 -4.36
CA ILE A 70 -13.34 0.02 -4.00
C ILE A 70 -13.51 0.29 -2.51
N ASP A 71 -12.47 0.03 -1.73
CA ASP A 71 -12.53 0.23 -0.28
C ASP A 71 -12.02 1.63 0.08
N LEU A 72 -10.90 2.04 -0.54
CA LEU A 72 -10.25 3.32 -0.27
C LEU A 72 -10.05 4.11 -1.56
N VAL A 73 -10.01 5.43 -1.41
CA VAL A 73 -9.68 6.38 -2.47
C VAL A 73 -8.56 7.28 -1.96
N ALA A 74 -7.53 7.46 -2.80
CA ALA A 74 -6.43 8.38 -2.50
C ALA A 74 -6.30 9.43 -3.61
N GLU A 75 -6.31 10.72 -3.27
CA GLU A 75 -6.09 11.80 -4.23
C GLU A 75 -4.63 11.80 -4.69
N LEU A 76 -4.42 11.96 -6.00
CA LEU A 76 -3.09 12.06 -6.59
C LEU A 76 -2.53 13.48 -6.39
N ARG A 77 -1.32 13.59 -5.81
CA ARG A 77 -0.69 14.90 -5.59
C ARG A 77 -0.24 15.57 -6.88
N ASP A 78 0.10 14.79 -7.89
CA ASP A 78 0.56 15.24 -9.21
C ASP A 78 -0.59 15.65 -10.15
N GLU A 79 -1.82 15.24 -9.86
CA GLU A 79 -3.00 15.55 -10.67
C GLU A 79 -4.22 15.81 -9.76
N PRO A 80 -4.46 17.07 -9.35
CA PRO A 80 -5.59 17.42 -8.51
C PRO A 80 -6.94 16.99 -9.12
N GLY A 81 -7.80 16.39 -8.30
CA GLY A 81 -9.07 15.84 -8.78
C GLY A 81 -8.98 14.50 -9.50
N ALA A 82 -7.79 13.91 -9.63
CA ALA A 82 -7.60 12.51 -10.01
C ALA A 82 -7.28 11.65 -8.79
N TYR A 83 -7.68 10.38 -8.84
CA TYR A 83 -7.59 9.48 -7.70
C TYR A 83 -6.97 8.13 -8.04
N ALA A 84 -6.39 7.48 -7.03
CA ALA A 84 -6.15 6.06 -7.01
C ALA A 84 -7.37 5.34 -6.38
N ALA A 85 -7.92 4.35 -7.08
CA ALA A 85 -8.85 3.40 -6.52
C ALA A 85 -8.06 2.26 -5.85
N ILE A 86 -8.39 1.96 -4.59
CA ILE A 86 -7.68 0.96 -3.80
C ILE A 86 -8.67 -0.09 -3.28
N GLN A 87 -8.34 -1.36 -3.47
CA GLN A 87 -9.00 -2.49 -2.81
C GLN A 87 -8.05 -3.07 -1.75
N CYS A 88 -8.57 -3.27 -0.56
CA CYS A 88 -7.92 -3.85 0.61
C CYS A 88 -8.48 -5.26 0.86
N LYS A 89 -7.70 -6.29 0.51
CA LYS A 89 -8.11 -7.69 0.73
C LYS A 89 -7.41 -8.30 1.94
N PHE A 90 -8.18 -8.54 2.99
CA PHE A 90 -7.78 -9.35 4.13
C PHE A 90 -8.47 -10.71 4.10
N ARG A 91 -7.69 -11.81 4.04
CA ARG A 91 -8.19 -13.18 4.24
C ARG A 91 -7.05 -14.14 4.55
N GLU A 92 -7.41 -15.38 4.88
CA GLU A 92 -6.45 -16.48 5.06
C GLU A 92 -5.54 -16.67 3.83
N THR A 93 -4.32 -17.15 4.09
CA THR A 93 -3.24 -17.35 3.10
C THR A 93 -3.46 -18.54 2.15
N ARG A 94 -4.69 -19.08 2.08
CA ARG A 94 -5.01 -20.26 1.27
C ARG A 94 -5.54 -19.87 -0.13
N GLY A 95 -5.10 -20.62 -1.13
CA GLY A 95 -5.47 -20.43 -2.53
C GLY A 95 -4.76 -19.24 -3.20
N SER A 96 -4.89 -19.17 -4.52
CA SER A 96 -4.53 -17.96 -5.29
C SER A 96 -5.67 -16.94 -5.23
N ILE A 97 -5.37 -15.69 -5.59
CA ILE A 97 -6.41 -14.67 -5.78
C ILE A 97 -7.09 -14.93 -7.12
N ALA A 98 -8.39 -15.20 -7.09
CA ALA A 98 -9.16 -15.55 -8.27
C ALA A 98 -9.58 -14.30 -9.04
N LYS A 99 -9.77 -14.42 -10.36
CA LYS A 99 -10.27 -13.32 -11.22
C LYS A 99 -11.55 -12.71 -10.65
N GLY A 100 -12.50 -13.56 -10.23
CA GLY A 100 -13.81 -13.10 -9.73
C GLY A 100 -13.72 -12.17 -8.53
N GLU A 101 -12.66 -12.23 -7.75
CA GLU A 101 -12.45 -11.32 -6.61
C GLU A 101 -12.08 -9.90 -7.05
N MET A 102 -11.59 -9.75 -8.28
CA MET A 102 -11.11 -8.48 -8.83
C MET A 102 -12.14 -7.83 -9.75
N ASP A 103 -13.18 -8.56 -10.16
CA ASP A 103 -14.10 -8.13 -11.21
C ASP A 103 -14.85 -6.84 -10.83
N SER A 104 -15.40 -6.77 -9.62
CA SER A 104 -16.06 -5.55 -9.13
C SER A 104 -15.10 -4.37 -9.04
N PHE A 105 -13.89 -4.59 -8.51
CA PHE A 105 -12.85 -3.57 -8.43
C PHE A 105 -12.46 -3.03 -9.81
N LEU A 106 -12.21 -3.91 -10.78
CA LEU A 106 -11.84 -3.51 -12.15
C LEU A 106 -12.96 -2.74 -12.84
N ALA A 107 -14.20 -3.16 -12.65
CA ALA A 107 -15.38 -2.49 -13.20
C ALA A 107 -15.51 -1.06 -12.63
N ALA A 108 -15.52 -0.90 -11.30
CA ALA A 108 -15.76 0.42 -10.70
C ALA A 108 -14.57 1.37 -10.83
N SER A 109 -13.34 0.86 -10.79
CA SER A 109 -12.13 1.66 -11.03
C SER A 109 -11.89 1.96 -12.51
N GLY A 110 -12.78 1.51 -13.41
CA GLY A 110 -12.77 1.90 -14.82
C GLY A 110 -13.08 3.37 -15.05
N ARG A 111 -13.82 4.01 -14.12
CA ARG A 111 -14.26 5.42 -14.24
C ARG A 111 -13.08 6.41 -14.43
N PRO A 112 -13.28 7.51 -15.17
CA PRO A 112 -12.20 8.41 -15.61
C PRO A 112 -11.49 9.15 -14.47
N GLU A 113 -12.16 9.37 -13.33
CA GLU A 113 -11.57 9.97 -12.14
C GLU A 113 -10.52 9.07 -11.48
N PHE A 114 -10.58 7.76 -11.68
CA PHE A 114 -9.57 6.83 -11.17
C PHE A 114 -8.48 6.61 -12.22
N ARG A 115 -7.30 7.20 -11.96
CA ARG A 115 -6.13 7.12 -12.85
C ARG A 115 -5.15 6.03 -12.43
N ARG A 116 -5.18 5.62 -11.17
CA ARG A 116 -4.35 4.53 -10.64
C ARG A 116 -5.21 3.47 -9.96
N ARG A 117 -4.78 2.21 -10.02
CA ARG A 117 -5.44 1.07 -9.37
C ARG A 117 -4.44 0.37 -8.47
N ILE A 118 -4.81 0.19 -7.21
CA ILE A 118 -3.96 -0.46 -6.21
C ILE A 118 -4.73 -1.61 -5.56
N TRP A 119 -4.10 -2.77 -5.52
CA TRP A 119 -4.56 -3.95 -4.83
C TRP A 119 -3.66 -4.21 -3.63
N MET A 120 -4.17 -3.99 -2.43
CA MET A 120 -3.46 -4.22 -1.17
C MET A 120 -3.92 -5.53 -0.55
N ASP A 121 -3.00 -6.44 -0.23
CA ASP A 121 -3.33 -7.69 0.44
C ASP A 121 -2.19 -8.26 1.29
N THR A 122 -2.52 -9.15 2.23
CA THR A 122 -1.53 -9.81 3.09
C THR A 122 -1.34 -11.29 2.80
N THR A 123 -1.86 -11.79 1.67
CA THR A 123 -1.88 -13.23 1.39
C THR A 123 -0.49 -13.75 1.02
N GLY A 124 0.33 -12.93 0.38
CA GLY A 124 1.64 -13.36 -0.17
C GLY A 124 1.52 -14.42 -1.27
N ARG A 125 0.30 -14.64 -1.81
CA ARG A 125 0.01 -15.67 -2.82
C ARG A 125 0.00 -15.07 -4.21
N ALA A 126 0.38 -15.86 -5.21
CA ALA A 126 0.24 -15.45 -6.61
C ALA A 126 -1.23 -15.22 -6.99
N TRP A 127 -1.45 -14.36 -7.99
CA TRP A 127 -2.72 -14.28 -8.69
C TRP A 127 -2.93 -15.57 -9.50
N SER A 128 -4.18 -16.00 -9.66
CA SER A 128 -4.46 -17.13 -10.56
C SER A 128 -4.04 -16.80 -12.00
N ALA A 129 -3.68 -17.79 -12.81
CA ALA A 129 -3.28 -17.56 -14.21
C ALA A 129 -4.33 -16.77 -15.00
N LYS A 130 -5.62 -17.00 -14.71
CA LYS A 130 -6.74 -16.26 -15.30
C LYS A 130 -6.79 -14.80 -14.82
N ALA A 131 -6.55 -14.54 -13.53
CA ALA A 131 -6.45 -13.18 -13.00
C ALA A 131 -5.26 -12.44 -13.63
N GLU A 132 -4.08 -13.05 -13.68
CA GLU A 132 -2.91 -12.44 -14.31
C GLU A 132 -3.14 -12.13 -15.80
N ALA A 133 -3.75 -13.06 -16.56
CA ALA A 133 -4.07 -12.83 -17.95
C ALA A 133 -5.03 -11.64 -18.13
N THR A 134 -6.04 -11.53 -17.25
CA THR A 134 -6.99 -10.41 -17.24
C THR A 134 -6.27 -9.09 -16.95
N LEU A 135 -5.37 -9.08 -15.97
CA LEU A 135 -4.64 -7.88 -15.55
C LEU A 135 -3.66 -7.38 -16.61
N ARG A 136 -3.01 -8.29 -17.35
CA ARG A 136 -2.14 -7.92 -18.48
C ARG A 136 -2.91 -7.25 -19.63
N GLN A 137 -4.21 -7.47 -19.74
CA GLN A 137 -5.05 -6.90 -20.79
C GLN A 137 -5.72 -5.58 -20.37
N GLN A 138 -5.53 -5.13 -19.13
CA GLN A 138 -6.09 -3.86 -18.68
C GLN A 138 -5.26 -2.69 -19.21
N GLU A 139 -5.94 -1.69 -19.76
CA GLU A 139 -5.30 -0.42 -20.15
C GLU A 139 -4.74 0.32 -18.93
N LYS A 140 -5.53 0.38 -17.84
CA LYS A 140 -5.08 0.89 -16.54
C LYS A 140 -4.49 -0.27 -15.72
N PRO A 141 -3.16 -0.34 -15.53
CA PRO A 141 -2.52 -1.43 -14.80
C PRO A 141 -2.92 -1.41 -13.31
N VAL A 142 -2.93 -2.60 -12.69
CA VAL A 142 -3.15 -2.75 -11.25
C VAL A 142 -1.80 -2.97 -10.57
N GLN A 143 -1.45 -2.04 -9.68
CA GLN A 143 -0.30 -2.19 -8.80
C GLN A 143 -0.69 -3.06 -7.61
N ARG A 144 0.14 -4.05 -7.26
CA ARG A 144 -0.04 -4.82 -6.03
C ARG A 144 0.90 -4.30 -4.95
N ILE A 145 0.37 -4.13 -3.74
CA ILE A 145 1.15 -3.86 -2.52
C ILE A 145 0.86 -5.00 -1.56
N GLY A 146 1.87 -5.84 -1.34
CA GLY A 146 1.75 -7.05 -0.53
C GLY A 146 2.28 -6.88 0.89
N LEU A 147 2.17 -7.96 1.68
CA LEU A 147 2.75 -8.01 3.03
C LEU A 147 4.25 -7.70 3.06
N HIS A 148 5.00 -8.08 2.01
CA HIS A 148 6.43 -7.76 1.94
C HIS A 148 6.67 -6.24 1.89
N ASP A 149 5.91 -5.54 1.05
CA ASP A 149 6.01 -4.09 0.90
C ASP A 149 5.61 -3.36 2.20
N LEU A 150 4.52 -3.82 2.83
CA LEU A 150 4.07 -3.29 4.12
C LEU A 150 5.15 -3.44 5.20
N LYS A 151 5.81 -4.60 5.27
CA LYS A 151 6.90 -4.85 6.23
C LYS A 151 8.19 -4.10 5.91
N ALA A 152 8.47 -3.86 4.64
CA ALA A 152 9.66 -3.11 4.21
C ALA A 152 9.53 -1.60 4.50
N SER A 153 8.31 -1.14 4.74
CA SER A 153 8.00 0.25 5.06
C SER A 153 8.62 0.70 6.40
N PRO A 154 9.15 1.93 6.50
CA PRO A 154 9.61 2.50 7.76
C PRO A 154 8.45 3.00 8.65
N VAL A 155 7.20 2.66 8.32
CA VAL A 155 6.04 2.97 9.17
C VAL A 155 6.19 2.30 10.54
N ARG A 156 5.87 3.02 11.61
CA ARG A 156 5.99 2.52 12.98
C ARG A 156 4.84 1.60 13.35
N TRP A 157 4.85 0.39 12.80
CA TRP A 157 3.78 -0.59 12.97
C TRP A 157 3.46 -0.94 14.42
N ALA A 158 4.45 -0.89 15.32
CA ALA A 158 4.21 -1.12 16.75
C ALA A 158 3.23 -0.10 17.37
N GLU A 159 3.26 1.17 16.94
CA GLU A 159 2.32 2.20 17.42
C GLU A 159 0.89 1.89 16.96
N PHE A 160 0.75 1.46 15.70
CA PHE A 160 -0.54 1.04 15.15
C PHE A 160 -1.13 -0.13 15.93
N VAL A 161 -0.31 -1.15 16.23
CA VAL A 161 -0.75 -2.32 17.00
C VAL A 161 -1.21 -1.94 18.42
N GLN A 162 -0.55 -0.96 19.04
CA GLN A 162 -0.87 -0.56 20.41
C GLN A 162 -2.07 0.39 20.54
N SER A 163 -2.28 1.27 19.55
CA SER A 163 -3.21 2.40 19.68
C SER A 163 -4.23 2.54 18.55
N GLY A 164 -4.10 1.76 17.47
CA GLY A 164 -4.87 1.95 16.23
C GLY A 164 -4.47 3.17 15.41
N GLY A 165 -3.50 3.96 15.89
CA GLY A 165 -2.98 5.16 15.23
C GLY A 165 -1.46 5.10 15.02
N ILE A 166 -0.95 5.98 14.16
CA ILE A 166 0.49 6.11 13.90
C ILE A 166 0.88 7.56 14.12
N SER A 167 1.84 7.79 15.02
CA SER A 167 2.35 9.14 15.30
C SER A 167 3.37 9.60 14.26
N GLY A 168 3.97 8.67 13.53
CA GLY A 168 4.86 8.96 12.42
C GLY A 168 5.61 7.74 11.87
N ARG A 169 6.66 8.03 11.09
CA ARG A 169 7.58 7.01 10.55
C ARG A 169 8.85 6.89 11.39
N GLU A 170 9.57 5.79 11.26
CA GLU A 170 10.92 5.67 11.81
C GLU A 170 11.80 6.80 11.26
N PRO A 171 12.66 7.39 12.12
CA PRO A 171 13.55 8.43 11.67
C PRO A 171 14.49 7.88 10.58
N PRO A 172 14.84 8.71 9.56
CA PRO A 172 15.79 8.30 8.54
C PRO A 172 17.11 7.90 9.20
N ARG A 173 17.77 6.87 8.66
CA ARG A 173 19.07 6.45 9.17
C ARG A 173 20.08 7.57 9.02
N THR A 174 20.81 7.86 10.09
CA THR A 174 21.94 8.79 10.05
C THR A 174 23.12 8.12 9.33
N PRO A 175 23.71 8.77 8.31
CA PRO A 175 24.91 8.25 7.66
C PRO A 175 26.03 8.00 8.68
N ARG A 176 26.67 6.84 8.60
CA ARG A 176 27.90 6.54 9.37
C ARG A 176 29.07 7.38 8.83
N PRO A 177 30.17 7.55 9.58
CA PRO A 177 31.30 8.38 9.14
C PRO A 177 31.84 8.05 7.74
N HIS A 178 31.95 6.77 7.39
CA HIS A 178 32.40 6.35 6.05
C HIS A 178 31.38 6.63 4.95
N GLN A 179 30.07 6.55 5.26
CA GLN A 179 29.01 6.92 4.32
C GLN A 179 29.00 8.43 4.11
N GLN A 180 29.19 9.23 5.16
CA GLN A 180 29.31 10.68 5.05
C GLN A 180 30.52 11.07 4.19
N ALA A 181 31.68 10.46 4.43
CA ALA A 181 32.87 10.67 3.60
C ALA A 181 32.64 10.32 2.12
N ALA A 182 31.91 9.23 1.85
CA ALA A 182 31.54 8.85 0.49
C ALA A 182 30.59 9.87 -0.17
N ILE A 183 29.61 10.38 0.58
CA ILE A 183 28.69 11.44 0.13
C ILE A 183 29.48 12.70 -0.21
N ASP A 184 30.32 13.18 0.71
CA ASP A 184 31.08 14.41 0.54
C ASP A 184 32.03 14.33 -0.66
N SER A 185 32.73 13.20 -0.81
CA SER A 185 33.62 12.93 -1.95
C SER A 185 32.85 12.90 -3.28
N THR A 186 31.68 12.27 -3.30
CA THR A 186 30.82 12.19 -4.49
C THR A 186 30.32 13.58 -4.88
N LEU A 187 29.81 14.35 -3.93
CA LEU A 187 29.33 15.72 -4.16
C LEU A 187 30.45 16.65 -4.65
N ALA A 188 31.67 16.50 -4.13
CA ALA A 188 32.82 17.26 -4.60
C ALA A 188 33.20 16.90 -6.05
N HIS A 189 33.23 15.61 -6.39
CA HIS A 189 33.55 15.12 -7.73
C HIS A 189 32.53 15.57 -8.79
N LEU A 190 31.24 15.52 -8.46
CA LEU A 190 30.15 15.85 -9.38
C LEU A 190 30.03 17.35 -9.73
N LYS A 191 30.77 18.23 -9.05
CA LYS A 191 30.81 19.66 -9.39
C LYS A 191 31.51 19.93 -10.73
N ALA A 192 32.38 19.04 -11.19
CA ALA A 192 33.09 19.21 -12.45
C ALA A 192 32.19 18.85 -13.66
N PRO A 193 32.15 19.67 -14.72
CA PRO A 193 31.42 19.35 -15.94
C PRO A 193 31.88 18.03 -16.55
N GLY A 194 30.94 17.18 -16.95
CA GLY A 194 31.26 15.88 -17.57
C GLY A 194 31.86 14.84 -16.62
N SER A 195 31.84 15.09 -15.30
CA SER A 195 32.34 14.15 -14.30
C SER A 195 31.61 12.81 -14.35
N ARG A 196 32.39 11.73 -14.34
CA ARG A 196 31.93 10.34 -14.18
C ARG A 196 32.77 9.68 -13.10
N GLY A 197 32.17 8.80 -12.31
CA GLY A 197 32.86 8.15 -11.19
C GLY A 197 32.22 6.83 -10.83
N LYS A 198 32.94 6.02 -10.05
CA LYS A 198 32.45 4.77 -9.49
C LYS A 198 32.61 4.82 -7.98
N LEU A 199 31.53 4.56 -7.26
CA LEU A 199 31.54 4.35 -5.82
C LEU A 199 31.74 2.86 -5.55
N LEU A 200 32.82 2.51 -4.85
CA LEU A 200 33.12 1.14 -4.43
C LEU A 200 32.85 1.02 -2.94
N MET A 201 31.89 0.18 -2.56
CA MET A 201 31.58 -0.16 -1.17
C MET A 201 31.47 -1.67 -1.04
N ALA A 202 31.98 -2.22 0.05
CA ALA A 202 31.74 -3.62 0.39
C ALA A 202 30.24 -3.85 0.69
N CYS A 203 29.78 -5.09 0.57
CA CYS A 203 28.39 -5.44 0.92
C CYS A 203 28.20 -5.36 2.44
N GLY A 204 27.20 -4.60 2.90
CA GLY A 204 26.86 -4.39 4.32
C GLY A 204 26.92 -2.93 4.75
#